data_AF-A0A8T3WCC6-F1
#
_entry.id   AF-A0A8T3WCC6-F1
#
_cell.length_a   1.000
_cell.length_b   1.000
_cell.length_c   1.000
_cell.angle_alpha   90.00
_cell.angle_beta   90.00
_cell.angle_gamma   90.00
#
_symmetry.space_group_name_H-M   'P 1'
#
loop_
_entity.id
_entity.type
_entity.pdbx_description
1 polymer ?
#
loop_
_entity_poly.entity_id
_entity_poly.type
_entity_poly.pdbx_seq_one_letter_code
_entity_poly.pdbx_strand_id
1 'polypeptide(L)'
;RLWFFVVISISLIITLNAFAKNIPLAETFALIFISVISLILSYITIYKRVYLTNNIVYMLVYPGIAAVFVQFLNLFTLVVLLLIISLYDVWAVWHSGLMQKMAKYQINKLNVFSGFFVPYMSKRLKLKLQKMKKSQLKKKKIRVNVAMLGGGDVVFSTIAAGVVLKTLGLVPALLVIVGATAGLTYLLMFSDKKKFYPAMPFITAGIVIAILLSYLIF
;
A
#
# COMPACT_ATOMS: atom_id res chain seq x y z
N ARG A 1 -15.55 5.32 -10.69
CA ARG A 1 -14.88 4.08 -11.19
C ARG A 1 -13.95 4.39 -12.35
N LEU A 2 -14.41 5.10 -13.38
CA LEU A 2 -13.56 5.53 -14.50
C LEU A 2 -12.30 6.30 -14.05
N TRP A 3 -12.43 7.20 -13.08
CA TRP A 3 -11.29 7.88 -12.45
C TRP A 3 -10.23 6.91 -11.90
N PHE A 4 -10.64 5.92 -11.10
CA PHE A 4 -9.73 4.91 -10.55
C PHE A 4 -9.09 4.06 -11.66
N PHE A 5 -9.81 3.77 -12.74
CA PHE A 5 -9.27 3.03 -13.89
C PHE A 5 -8.13 3.79 -14.55
N VAL A 6 -8.33 5.07 -14.82
CA VAL A 6 -7.31 5.94 -15.42
C VAL A 6 -6.07 6.01 -14.51
N VAL A 7 -6.25 6.29 -13.22
CA VAL A 7 -5.12 6.43 -12.28
C VAL A 7 -4.32 5.13 -12.13
N ILE A 8 -5.01 3.99 -12.00
CA ILE A 8 -4.36 2.67 -11.88
C ILE A 8 -3.62 2.32 -13.17
N SER A 9 -4.24 2.55 -14.33
CA SER A 9 -3.61 2.31 -15.63
C SER A 9 -2.33 3.12 -15.80
N ILE A 10 -2.37 4.43 -15.54
CA ILE A 10 -1.18 5.30 -15.65
C ILE A 10 -0.07 4.81 -14.70
N SER A 11 -0.42 4.52 -13.46
CA SER A 11 0.57 4.07 -12.45
C SER A 11 1.20 2.72 -12.80
N LEU A 12 0.43 1.79 -13.36
CA LEU A 12 0.93 0.51 -13.85
C LEU A 12 1.86 0.67 -15.05
N ILE A 13 1.50 1.54 -16.00
CA ILE A 13 2.35 1.83 -17.17
C ILE A 13 3.71 2.34 -16.70
N ILE A 14 3.73 3.31 -15.77
CA ILE A 14 4.97 3.87 -15.23
C ILE A 14 5.83 2.78 -14.59
N THR A 15 5.24 1.93 -13.75
CA THR A 15 5.98 0.88 -13.03
C THR A 15 6.52 -0.18 -13.97
N LEU A 16 5.68 -0.70 -14.88
CA LEU A 16 6.08 -1.75 -15.80
C LEU A 16 7.10 -1.24 -16.83
N ASN A 17 7.01 0.01 -17.25
CA ASN A 17 8.00 0.63 -18.12
C ASN A 17 9.39 0.70 -17.46
N ALA A 18 9.45 0.91 -16.14
CA ALA A 18 10.73 0.88 -15.42
C ALA A 18 11.40 -0.51 -15.48
N PHE A 19 10.61 -1.60 -15.45
CA PHE A 19 11.15 -2.96 -15.62
C PHE A 19 11.52 -3.28 -17.06
N ALA A 20 10.77 -2.75 -18.03
CA ALA A 20 10.97 -3.03 -19.44
C ALA A 20 12.26 -2.46 -20.02
N LYS A 21 12.83 -1.41 -19.42
CA LYS A 21 14.16 -0.88 -19.78
C LYS A 21 15.28 -1.93 -19.73
N ASN A 22 15.09 -3.02 -18.98
CA ASN A 22 16.05 -4.11 -18.86
C ASN A 22 15.81 -5.26 -19.86
N ILE A 23 14.81 -5.16 -20.74
CA ILE A 23 14.46 -6.19 -21.71
C ILE A 23 14.93 -5.74 -23.11
N PRO A 24 15.69 -6.57 -23.85
CA PRO A 24 16.19 -6.24 -25.19
C PRO A 24 15.12 -6.38 -26.29
N LEU A 25 13.93 -5.82 -26.07
CA LEU A 25 12.87 -5.69 -27.07
C LEU A 25 12.96 -4.31 -27.73
N ALA A 26 12.53 -4.20 -28.99
CA ALA A 26 12.38 -2.90 -29.64
C ALA A 26 11.49 -1.98 -28.79
N GLU A 27 12.02 -0.81 -28.41
CA GLU A 27 11.44 0.08 -27.39
C GLU A 27 9.95 0.39 -27.66
N THR A 28 9.58 0.58 -28.93
CA THR A 28 8.21 0.87 -29.35
C THR A 28 7.25 -0.29 -29.11
N PHE A 29 7.67 -1.54 -29.40
CA PHE A 29 6.84 -2.73 -29.18
C PHE A 29 6.66 -3.01 -27.69
N ALA A 30 7.70 -2.79 -26.89
CA ALA A 30 7.64 -2.94 -25.44
C ALA A 30 6.59 -1.98 -24.83
N LEU A 31 6.59 -0.71 -25.22
CA LEU A 31 5.64 0.30 -24.72
C LEU A 31 4.18 -0.04 -25.04
N ILE A 32 3.89 -0.46 -26.27
CA ILE A 32 2.54 -0.86 -26.68
C ILE A 32 2.07 -2.07 -25.86
N PHE A 33 2.92 -3.09 -25.75
CA PHE A 33 2.61 -4.31 -25.00
C PHE A 33 2.33 -4.02 -23.52
N ILE A 34 3.16 -3.20 -22.87
CA ILE A 34 2.98 -2.77 -21.47
C ILE A 34 1.69 -2.00 -21.27
N SER A 35 1.35 -1.10 -22.21
CA SER A 35 0.13 -0.30 -22.16
C SER A 35 -1.10 -1.19 -22.22
N VAL A 36 -1.11 -2.17 -23.13
CA VAL A 36 -2.20 -3.15 -23.26
C VAL A 36 -2.32 -4.00 -21.98
N ILE A 37 -1.21 -4.53 -21.45
CA ILE A 37 -1.23 -5.30 -20.19
C ILE A 37 -1.76 -4.46 -19.03
N SER A 38 -1.33 -3.21 -18.91
CA SER A 38 -1.73 -2.31 -17.84
C SER A 38 -3.24 -2.02 -17.87
N LEU A 39 -3.82 -1.85 -19.07
CA LEU A 39 -5.26 -1.67 -19.26
C LEU A 39 -6.05 -2.93 -18.90
N ILE A 40 -5.54 -4.11 -19.27
CA ILE A 40 -6.19 -5.40 -18.93
C ILE A 40 -6.15 -5.61 -17.41
N LEU A 41 -5.01 -5.39 -16.76
CA LEU A 41 -4.84 -5.56 -15.32
C LEU A 41 -5.70 -4.57 -14.52
N SER A 42 -5.75 -3.29 -14.93
CA SER A 42 -6.59 -2.29 -14.27
C SER A 42 -8.08 -2.62 -14.44
N TYR A 43 -8.49 -3.11 -15.62
CA TYR A 43 -9.85 -3.58 -15.87
C TYR A 43 -10.21 -4.76 -14.96
N ILE A 44 -9.36 -5.80 -14.90
CA ILE A 44 -9.59 -6.98 -14.05
C ILE A 44 -9.70 -6.56 -12.58
N THR A 45 -8.83 -5.66 -12.12
CA THR A 45 -8.80 -5.22 -10.73
C THR A 45 -10.08 -4.49 -10.33
N ILE A 46 -10.57 -3.58 -11.17
CA ILE A 46 -11.75 -2.78 -10.87
C ILE A 46 -13.05 -3.56 -11.05
N TYR A 47 -13.13 -4.43 -12.07
CA TYR A 47 -14.39 -5.06 -12.46
C TYR A 47 -14.53 -6.53 -12.02
N LYS A 48 -13.46 -7.34 -12.05
CA LYS A 48 -13.52 -8.79 -11.72
C LYS A 48 -13.28 -9.14 -10.24
N ARG A 49 -12.89 -8.18 -9.39
CA ARG A 49 -12.96 -8.29 -7.90
C ARG A 49 -12.32 -9.56 -7.31
N VAL A 50 -11.12 -9.92 -7.76
CA VAL A 50 -10.35 -11.00 -7.12
C VAL A 50 -9.41 -10.39 -6.09
N TYR A 51 -9.56 -10.77 -4.81
CA TYR A 51 -8.77 -10.24 -3.69
C TYR A 51 -7.25 -10.36 -3.93
N LEU A 52 -6.79 -11.51 -4.43
CA LEU A 52 -5.37 -11.74 -4.71
C LEU A 52 -4.86 -10.81 -5.82
N THR A 53 -5.61 -10.70 -6.92
CA THR A 53 -5.28 -9.82 -8.04
C THR A 53 -5.23 -8.36 -7.61
N ASN A 54 -6.15 -7.94 -6.73
CA ASN A 54 -6.16 -6.59 -6.19
C ASN A 54 -4.88 -6.26 -5.42
N ASN A 55 -4.47 -7.11 -4.48
CA ASN A 55 -3.24 -6.90 -3.71
C ASN A 55 -1.99 -6.90 -4.62
N ILE A 56 -1.90 -7.82 -5.58
CA ILE A 56 -0.75 -7.88 -6.51
C ILE A 56 -0.69 -6.62 -7.39
N VAL A 57 -1.83 -6.18 -7.93
CA VAL A 57 -1.88 -4.99 -8.78
C VAL A 57 -1.55 -3.74 -7.97
N TYR A 58 -2.08 -3.59 -6.75
CA TYR A 58 -1.73 -2.45 -5.91
C TYR A 58 -0.26 -2.45 -5.48
N MET A 59 0.34 -3.62 -5.26
CA MET A 59 1.79 -3.73 -5.03
C MET A 59 2.61 -3.18 -6.21
N LEU A 60 2.12 -3.29 -7.44
CA LEU A 60 2.73 -2.69 -8.63
C LEU A 60 2.34 -1.22 -8.83
N VAL A 61 1.16 -0.80 -8.40
CA VAL A 61 0.70 0.60 -8.56
C VAL A 61 1.48 1.56 -7.66
N TYR A 62 1.76 1.17 -6.40
CA TYR A 62 2.37 2.09 -5.43
C TYR A 62 3.78 2.57 -5.79
N PRO A 63 4.69 1.73 -6.31
CA PRO A 63 5.98 2.19 -6.85
C PRO A 63 5.82 3.19 -8.00
N GLY A 64 4.84 2.99 -8.89
CA GLY A 64 4.57 3.90 -9.99
C GLY A 64 4.11 5.28 -9.53
N ILE A 65 3.21 5.30 -8.54
CA ILE A 65 2.80 6.56 -7.89
C ILE A 65 4.02 7.21 -7.23
N ALA A 66 4.82 6.45 -6.48
CA ALA A 66 5.98 6.97 -5.79
C ALA A 66 7.03 7.55 -6.76
N ALA A 67 7.27 6.89 -7.89
CA ALA A 67 8.23 7.33 -8.91
C ALA A 67 7.91 8.72 -9.47
N VAL A 68 6.62 9.07 -9.59
CA VAL A 68 6.19 10.42 -10.00
C VAL A 68 6.58 11.45 -8.92
N PHE A 69 6.26 11.18 -7.66
CA PHE A 69 6.46 12.15 -6.57
C PHE A 69 7.92 12.30 -6.12
N VAL A 70 8.72 11.23 -6.18
CA VAL A 70 10.14 11.23 -5.76
C VAL A 70 10.97 12.27 -6.53
N GLN A 71 10.59 12.58 -7.77
CA GLN A 71 11.31 13.57 -8.58
C GLN A 71 11.14 15.00 -8.06
N PHE A 72 10.00 15.30 -7.44
CA PHE A 72 9.63 16.63 -6.95
C PHE A 72 10.01 16.88 -5.49
N LEU A 73 10.40 15.84 -4.76
CA LEU A 73 10.68 15.92 -3.32
C LEU A 73 12.19 15.88 -3.03
N ASN A 74 12.59 16.60 -1.99
CA ASN A 74 13.89 16.51 -1.36
C ASN A 74 13.71 15.97 0.08
N LEU A 75 14.80 15.71 0.80
CA LEU A 75 14.71 15.13 2.15
C LEU A 75 13.93 16.04 3.12
N PHE A 76 14.13 17.35 3.05
CA PHE A 76 13.44 18.30 3.92
C PHE A 76 11.93 18.34 3.63
N THR A 77 11.54 18.48 2.36
CA THR A 77 10.13 18.51 1.94
C THR A 77 9.44 17.17 2.19
N LEU A 78 10.16 16.05 2.08
CA LEU A 78 9.67 14.74 2.50
C LEU A 78 9.31 14.72 3.99
N VAL A 79 10.23 15.13 4.86
CA VAL A 79 9.97 15.11 6.32
C VAL A 79 8.80 16.01 6.68
N VAL A 80 8.75 17.23 6.13
CA VAL A 80 7.62 18.15 6.33
C VAL A 80 6.31 17.54 5.83
N LEU A 81 6.31 16.96 4.63
CA LEU A 81 5.13 16.30 4.06
C LEU A 81 4.64 15.15 4.95
N LEU A 82 5.55 14.30 5.43
CA LEU A 82 5.24 13.17 6.30
C LEU A 82 4.66 13.62 7.65
N LEU A 83 5.17 14.73 8.21
CA LEU A 83 4.64 15.31 9.44
C LEU A 83 3.22 15.85 9.24
N ILE A 84 2.99 16.62 8.16
CA ILE A 84 1.67 17.17 7.84
C ILE A 84 0.64 16.05 7.68
N ILE A 85 0.98 15.01 6.92
CA ILE A 85 0.08 13.89 6.66
C ILE A 85 -0.16 13.05 7.92
N SER A 86 0.88 12.85 8.72
CA SER A 86 0.77 12.18 10.02
C SER A 86 -0.21 12.92 10.95
N LEU A 87 -0.09 14.24 11.07
CA LEU A 87 -0.99 15.06 11.89
C LEU A 87 -2.42 15.02 11.34
N TYR A 88 -2.57 15.10 10.02
CA TYR A 88 -3.87 14.96 9.37
C TYR A 88 -4.52 13.60 9.66
N ASP A 89 -3.76 12.50 9.61
CA ASP A 89 -4.28 11.15 9.87
C ASP A 89 -4.79 10.99 11.31
N VAL A 90 -4.03 11.49 12.30
CA VAL A 90 -4.47 11.52 13.71
C VAL A 90 -5.80 12.25 13.85
N TRP A 91 -5.88 13.45 13.28
CA TRP A 91 -7.08 14.26 13.33
C TRP A 91 -8.26 13.60 12.60
N ALA A 92 -8.00 13.02 11.42
CA ALA A 92 -9.02 12.39 10.58
C ALA A 92 -9.58 11.11 11.19
N VAL A 93 -8.76 10.35 11.94
CA VAL A 93 -9.16 9.09 12.56
C VAL A 93 -9.86 9.32 13.90
N TRP A 94 -9.30 10.16 14.78
CA TRP A 94 -9.83 10.34 16.14
C TRP A 94 -10.91 11.41 16.25
N HIS A 95 -10.77 12.54 15.55
CA HIS A 95 -11.73 13.65 15.67
C HIS A 95 -12.88 13.53 14.68
N SER A 96 -12.58 13.46 13.38
CA SER A 96 -13.64 13.59 12.36
C SER A 96 -14.25 12.25 11.93
N GLY A 97 -13.53 11.14 12.12
CA GLY A 97 -13.91 9.82 11.62
C GLY A 97 -14.10 9.77 10.09
N LEU A 98 -13.63 10.79 9.35
CA LEU A 98 -13.82 10.92 7.91
C LEU A 98 -13.21 9.74 7.17
N MET A 99 -12.01 9.31 7.57
CA MET A 99 -11.32 8.18 6.98
C MET A 99 -12.14 6.87 7.12
N GLN A 100 -12.83 6.69 8.24
CA GLN A 100 -13.68 5.52 8.48
C GLN A 100 -14.92 5.53 7.57
N LYS A 101 -15.52 6.71 7.36
CA LYS A 101 -16.67 6.90 6.46
C LYS A 101 -16.25 6.67 5.00
N MET A 102 -15.09 7.18 4.59
CA MET A 102 -14.53 6.97 3.26
C MET A 102 -14.25 5.49 2.98
N ALA A 103 -13.62 4.77 3.91
CA ALA A 103 -13.36 3.35 3.77
C ALA A 103 -14.67 2.55 3.61
N LYS A 104 -15.68 2.83 4.45
CA LYS A 104 -17.02 2.21 4.32
C LYS A 104 -17.68 2.52 2.97
N TYR A 105 -17.57 3.75 2.48
CA TYR A 105 -18.14 4.15 1.18
C TYR A 105 -17.44 3.47 0.00
N GLN A 106 -16.11 3.47 0.02
CA GLN A 106 -15.27 2.83 -0.99
C GLN A 106 -15.61 1.33 -1.14
N ILE A 107 -15.80 0.64 -0.02
CA ILE A 107 -16.12 -0.79 0.00
C ILE A 107 -17.59 -1.03 -0.37
N ASN A 108 -18.53 -0.37 0.32
CA ASN A 108 -19.95 -0.72 0.23
C ASN A 108 -20.63 -0.14 -1.01
N LYS A 109 -20.25 1.07 -1.44
CA LYS A 109 -20.89 1.77 -2.58
C LYS A 109 -20.05 1.62 -3.84
N LEU A 110 -18.77 1.97 -3.78
CA LEU A 110 -17.92 1.96 -4.97
C LEU A 110 -17.42 0.57 -5.34
N ASN A 111 -17.31 -0.34 -4.36
CA ASN A 111 -16.66 -1.65 -4.49
C ASN A 111 -15.21 -1.54 -4.99
N VAL A 112 -14.52 -0.45 -4.62
CA VAL A 112 -13.13 -0.18 -4.98
C VAL A 112 -12.45 0.26 -3.70
N PHE A 113 -11.55 -0.56 -3.17
CA PHE A 113 -10.71 -0.21 -2.02
C PHE A 113 -9.25 -0.19 -2.46
N SER A 114 -8.61 0.96 -2.28
CA SER A 114 -7.24 1.21 -2.70
C SER A 114 -6.26 0.92 -1.56
N GLY A 115 -6.23 -0.33 -1.11
CA GLY A 115 -5.38 -0.77 -0.01
C GLY A 115 -5.19 -2.28 -0.01
N PHE A 116 -4.31 -2.76 0.86
CA PHE A 116 -4.14 -4.19 1.05
C PHE A 116 -5.21 -4.70 1.99
N PHE A 117 -5.83 -5.81 1.60
CA PHE A 117 -6.55 -6.58 2.59
C PHE A 117 -5.65 -7.66 3.18
N VAL A 118 -5.82 -7.95 4.46
CA VAL A 118 -5.10 -9.03 5.17
C VAL A 118 -6.16 -9.87 5.88
N PRO A 119 -6.44 -11.11 5.42
CA PRO A 119 -7.43 -11.96 6.05
C PRO A 119 -6.92 -12.38 7.43
N TYR A 120 -7.69 -12.06 8.47
CA TYR A 120 -7.41 -12.47 9.83
C TYR A 120 -8.39 -13.54 10.27
N MET A 121 -7.86 -14.72 10.59
CA MET A 121 -8.63 -15.78 11.26
C MET A 121 -8.37 -15.75 12.75
N SER A 122 -9.43 -15.62 13.55
CA SER A 122 -9.31 -15.77 14.99
C SER A 122 -8.85 -17.20 15.34
N LYS A 123 -8.03 -17.36 16.39
CA LYS A 123 -7.53 -18.68 16.86
C LYS A 123 -8.67 -19.71 17.05
N ARG A 124 -9.83 -19.26 17.55
CA ARG A 124 -11.04 -20.09 17.69
C ARG A 124 -11.61 -20.56 16.34
N LEU A 125 -11.59 -19.71 15.32
CA LEU A 125 -12.00 -20.07 13.95
C LEU A 125 -11.01 -21.05 13.32
N LYS A 126 -9.70 -20.82 13.50
CA LYS A 126 -8.64 -21.73 13.01
C LYS A 126 -8.81 -23.14 13.59
N LEU A 127 -9.09 -23.25 14.90
CA LEU A 127 -9.36 -24.52 15.57
C LEU A 127 -10.68 -25.17 15.12
N LYS A 128 -11.75 -24.39 14.88
CA LYS A 128 -13.00 -24.92 14.32
C LYS A 128 -12.83 -25.45 12.89
N LEU A 129 -12.01 -24.79 12.07
CA LEU A 129 -11.73 -25.21 10.70
C LEU A 129 -10.85 -26.47 10.64
N GLN A 130 -9.85 -26.60 11.53
CA GLN A 130 -9.06 -27.82 11.66
C GLN A 130 -9.89 -29.05 12.04
N LYS A 131 -10.95 -28.86 12.84
CA LYS A 131 -11.86 -29.95 13.25
C LYS A 131 -12.95 -30.28 12.24
N MET A 132 -13.08 -29.53 11.13
CA MET A 132 -14.12 -29.76 10.11
C MET A 132 -13.61 -30.61 8.94
N LYS A 133 -14.43 -31.57 8.47
CA LYS A 133 -14.11 -32.38 7.28
C LYS A 133 -14.13 -31.52 6.00
N LYS A 134 -13.23 -31.81 5.06
CA LYS A 134 -13.07 -31.10 3.76
C LYS A 134 -14.37 -30.93 2.96
N SER A 135 -15.34 -31.84 3.09
CA SER A 135 -16.65 -31.75 2.42
C SER A 135 -17.58 -30.66 3.00
N GLN A 136 -17.50 -30.39 4.30
CA GLN A 136 -18.29 -29.34 4.97
C GLN A 136 -17.69 -27.94 4.76
N LEU A 137 -16.37 -27.86 4.58
CA LEU A 137 -15.66 -26.62 4.27
C LEU A 137 -16.08 -26.01 2.92
N LYS A 138 -16.37 -26.85 1.90
CA LYS A 138 -16.84 -26.39 0.58
C LYS A 138 -18.27 -25.84 0.60
N LYS A 139 -19.13 -26.31 1.51
CA LYS A 139 -20.56 -25.92 1.57
C LYS A 139 -20.82 -24.68 2.41
N LYS A 140 -19.91 -24.30 3.33
CA LYS A 140 -20.13 -23.22 4.29
C LYS A 140 -19.39 -21.95 3.86
N LYS A 141 -20.12 -20.87 3.54
CA LYS A 141 -19.55 -19.53 3.34
C LYS A 141 -19.01 -19.00 4.67
N ILE A 142 -17.72 -19.25 4.94
CA ILE A 142 -17.04 -18.77 6.14
C ILE A 142 -16.76 -17.28 5.99
N ARG A 143 -17.36 -16.46 6.85
CA ARG A 143 -17.04 -15.02 6.94
C ARG A 143 -15.72 -14.85 7.69
N VAL A 144 -14.65 -14.60 6.94
CA VAL A 144 -13.34 -14.24 7.51
C VAL A 144 -13.32 -12.73 7.74
N ASN A 145 -12.86 -12.30 8.92
CA ASN A 145 -12.64 -10.88 9.17
C ASN A 145 -11.39 -10.43 8.43
N VAL A 146 -11.46 -9.28 7.79
CA VAL A 146 -10.40 -8.81 6.92
C VAL A 146 -9.89 -7.50 7.49
N ALA A 147 -8.61 -7.45 7.86
CA ALA A 147 -7.93 -6.21 8.19
C ALA A 147 -7.63 -5.46 6.89
N MET A 148 -7.70 -4.14 6.94
CA MET A 148 -7.51 -3.27 5.79
C MET A 148 -6.37 -2.32 6.12
N LEU A 149 -5.33 -2.35 5.30
CA LEU A 149 -4.22 -1.42 5.36
C LEU A 149 -4.46 -0.33 4.31
N GLY A 150 -4.26 0.93 4.68
CA GLY A 150 -4.42 2.06 3.77
C GLY A 150 -3.38 2.00 2.65
N GLY A 151 -3.79 2.30 1.42
CA GLY A 151 -2.83 2.45 0.32
C GLY A 151 -1.89 3.65 0.51
N GLY A 152 -2.37 4.70 1.18
CA GLY A 152 -1.56 5.88 1.50
C GLY A 152 -0.32 5.53 2.33
N ASP A 153 -0.51 4.73 3.38
CA ASP A 153 0.56 4.26 4.28
C ASP A 153 1.72 3.62 3.50
N VAL A 154 1.41 2.82 2.48
CA VAL A 154 2.40 2.14 1.64
C VAL A 154 3.01 3.10 0.61
N VAL A 155 2.20 3.98 0.01
CA VAL A 155 2.69 4.97 -0.97
C VAL A 155 3.68 5.93 -0.32
N PHE A 156 3.35 6.50 0.85
CA PHE A 156 4.24 7.44 1.53
C PHE A 156 5.53 6.80 2.02
N SER A 157 5.46 5.55 2.49
CA SER A 157 6.65 4.77 2.84
C SER A 157 7.56 4.54 1.63
N THR A 158 6.96 4.21 0.47
CA THR A 158 7.69 4.02 -0.79
C THR A 158 8.29 5.32 -1.32
N ILE A 159 7.55 6.44 -1.23
CA ILE A 159 8.05 7.78 -1.59
C ILE A 159 9.26 8.13 -0.71
N ALA A 160 9.16 7.92 0.61
CA ALA A 160 10.24 8.20 1.53
C ALA A 160 11.50 7.41 1.19
N ALA A 161 11.37 6.10 0.97
CA ALA A 161 12.47 5.25 0.54
C ALA A 161 13.07 5.71 -0.81
N GLY A 162 12.23 6.12 -1.77
CA GLY A 162 12.68 6.61 -3.07
C GLY A 162 13.44 7.94 -3.01
N VAL A 163 12.99 8.89 -2.20
CA VAL A 163 13.68 10.18 -1.99
C VAL A 163 15.02 9.95 -1.28
N VAL A 164 15.04 9.07 -0.28
CA VAL A 164 16.26 8.71 0.45
C VAL A 164 17.23 7.96 -0.46
N LEU A 165 16.75 7.06 -1.32
CA LEU A 165 17.56 6.38 -2.32
C LEU A 165 18.25 7.37 -3.26
N LYS A 166 17.52 8.40 -3.71
CA LYS A 166 18.05 9.45 -4.59
C LYS A 166 19.12 10.32 -3.92
N THR A 167 19.08 10.46 -2.59
CA THR A 167 19.87 11.46 -1.85
C THR A 167 21.02 10.87 -1.04
N LEU A 168 20.78 9.76 -0.34
CA LEU A 168 21.74 9.10 0.56
C LEU A 168 22.15 7.71 0.07
N GLY A 169 21.49 7.18 -0.97
CA GLY A 169 21.82 5.89 -1.58
C GLY A 169 21.05 4.70 -1.01
N LEU A 170 21.49 3.49 -1.38
CA LEU A 170 20.71 2.26 -1.19
C LEU A 170 20.56 1.83 0.26
N VAL A 171 21.66 1.87 1.05
CA VAL A 171 21.63 1.38 2.44
C VAL A 171 20.71 2.22 3.32
N PRO A 172 20.78 3.57 3.30
CA PRO A 172 19.80 4.43 3.99
C PRO A 172 18.36 4.19 3.54
N ALA A 173 18.12 3.97 2.24
CA ALA A 173 16.78 3.69 1.73
C ALA A 173 16.21 2.38 2.30
N LEU A 174 17.04 1.34 2.41
CA LEU A 174 16.65 0.08 3.04
C LEU A 174 16.37 0.25 4.53
N LEU A 175 17.19 1.04 5.25
CA LEU A 175 16.93 1.38 6.66
C LEU A 175 15.57 2.06 6.83
N VAL A 176 15.20 2.96 5.92
CA VAL A 176 13.90 3.64 5.94
C VAL A 176 12.73 2.68 5.72
N ILE A 177 12.88 1.71 4.81
CA ILE A 177 11.86 0.65 4.61
C ILE A 177 11.71 -0.18 5.89
N VAL A 178 12.83 -0.55 6.53
CA VAL A 178 12.82 -1.30 7.79
C VAL A 178 12.18 -0.48 8.91
N GLY A 179 12.52 0.81 9.03
CA GLY A 179 11.95 1.73 10.00
C GLY A 179 10.44 1.91 9.83
N ALA A 180 9.97 2.14 8.61
CA ALA A 180 8.54 2.21 8.28
C ALA A 180 7.81 0.90 8.65
N THR A 181 8.41 -0.24 8.29
CA THR A 181 7.86 -1.57 8.58
C THR A 181 7.81 -1.83 10.09
N ALA A 182 8.84 -1.44 10.83
CA ALA A 182 8.88 -1.57 12.29
C ALA A 182 7.81 -0.71 12.95
N GLY A 183 7.63 0.54 12.50
CA GLY A 183 6.56 1.43 12.98
C GLY A 183 5.16 0.86 12.74
N LEU A 184 4.90 0.35 11.53
CA LEU A 184 3.64 -0.32 11.21
C LEU A 184 3.46 -1.62 12.02
N THR A 185 4.51 -2.41 12.19
CA THR A 185 4.45 -3.67 12.95
C THR A 185 4.14 -3.40 14.42
N TYR A 186 4.79 -2.40 15.01
CA TYR A 186 4.52 -1.95 16.37
C TYR A 186 3.04 -1.60 16.51
N LEU A 187 2.50 -0.76 15.62
CA LEU A 187 1.08 -0.42 15.64
C LEU A 187 0.20 -1.68 15.56
N LEU A 188 0.45 -2.60 14.62
CA LEU A 188 -0.36 -3.81 14.46
C LEU A 188 -0.32 -4.74 15.68
N MET A 189 0.79 -4.76 16.42
CA MET A 189 0.94 -5.56 17.64
C MET A 189 0.18 -4.96 18.83
N PHE A 190 0.20 -3.63 18.97
CA PHE A 190 -0.44 -2.92 20.09
C PHE A 190 -1.87 -2.45 19.78
N SER A 191 -2.33 -2.57 18.54
CA SER A 191 -3.68 -2.16 18.15
C SER A 191 -4.76 -3.11 18.69
N ASP A 192 -5.72 -2.54 19.40
CA ASP A 192 -6.93 -3.29 19.78
C ASP A 192 -7.75 -3.72 18.57
N LYS A 193 -8.34 -4.92 18.68
CA LYS A 193 -9.25 -5.45 17.68
C LYS A 193 -10.49 -4.57 17.58
N LYS A 194 -10.91 -4.28 16.33
CA LYS A 194 -12.14 -3.54 15.95
C LYS A 194 -12.09 -2.02 16.16
N LYS A 195 -10.93 -1.44 16.52
CA LYS A 195 -10.73 0.01 16.54
C LYS A 195 -9.92 0.45 15.33
N PHE A 196 -10.19 1.65 14.82
CA PHE A 196 -9.39 2.30 13.79
C PHE A 196 -8.29 3.11 14.46
N TYR A 197 -7.06 2.94 13.98
CA TYR A 197 -5.89 3.67 14.47
C TYR A 197 -5.24 4.44 13.31
N PRO A 198 -4.73 5.66 13.57
CA PRO A 198 -3.95 6.38 12.58
C PRO A 198 -2.60 5.67 12.40
N ALA A 199 -2.30 5.25 11.18
CA ALA A 199 -1.11 4.45 10.88
C ALA A 199 0.10 5.33 10.54
N MET A 200 -0.14 6.44 9.84
CA MET A 200 0.91 7.34 9.38
C MET A 200 1.82 7.87 10.49
N PRO A 201 1.35 8.21 11.71
CA PRO A 201 2.25 8.68 12.77
C PRO A 201 3.32 7.69 13.18
N PHE A 202 2.96 6.42 13.29
CA PHE A 202 3.92 5.36 13.65
C PHE A 202 4.91 5.10 12.52
N ILE A 203 4.42 5.13 11.27
CA ILE A 203 5.24 4.98 10.08
C ILE A 203 6.21 6.16 9.95
N THR A 204 5.73 7.40 10.06
CA THR A 204 6.53 8.62 9.99
C THR A 204 7.60 8.64 11.08
N ALA A 205 7.25 8.28 12.32
CA ALA A 205 8.24 8.16 13.39
C ALA A 205 9.35 7.15 13.04
N GLY A 206 8.97 5.96 12.56
CA GLY A 206 9.94 4.94 12.12
C GLY A 206 10.83 5.41 10.97
N ILE A 207 10.27 6.13 9.99
CA ILE A 207 11.01 6.72 8.86
C ILE A 207 11.99 7.79 9.35
N VAL A 208 11.55 8.72 10.20
CA VAL A 208 12.40 9.81 10.71
C VAL A 208 13.55 9.25 11.55
N ILE A 209 13.27 8.27 12.42
CA ILE A 209 14.32 7.58 13.20
C ILE A 209 15.32 6.90 12.26
N ALA A 210 14.86 6.22 11.20
CA ALA A 210 15.75 5.58 10.24
C ALA A 210 16.59 6.58 9.43
N ILE A 211 16.03 7.74 9.08
CA ILE A 211 16.79 8.83 8.43
C ILE A 211 17.87 9.36 9.39
N LEU A 212 17.52 9.63 10.65
CA LEU A 212 18.49 10.09 11.66
C LEU A 212 19.61 9.08 11.89
N LEU A 213 19.28 7.79 12.02
CA LEU A 213 20.27 6.73 12.13
C LEU A 213 21.16 6.64 10.89
N SER A 214 20.60 6.86 9.69
CA SER A 214 21.39 6.85 8.46
C SER A 214 22.43 7.97 8.46
N TYR A 215 22.09 9.18 8.93
CA TYR A 215 23.02 10.30 9.07
C TYR A 215 24.09 10.11 10.16
N LEU A 216 23.83 9.25 11.15
CA LEU A 216 24.79 8.94 12.21
C LEU A 216 25.80 7.88 11.78
N ILE A 217 25.41 6.99 10.86
CA ILE A 217 26.23 5.86 10.40
C ILE A 217 27.02 6.20 9.14
N PHE A 218 26.49 7.06 8.27
CA PHE A 218 27.05 7.44 6.97
C PHE A 218 27.18 8.95 6.83
#